data_AF-A0A832SS71-F1
#
_entry.id   AF-A0A832SS71-F1
#
_cell.length_a   1.000
_cell.length_b   1.000
_cell.length_c   1.000
_cell.angle_alpha   90.00
_cell.angle_beta   90.00
_cell.angle_gamma   90.00
#
_symmetry.space_group_name_H-M   'P 1'
#
loop_
_entity.id
_entity.type
_entity.pdbx_description
1 polymer ?
#
loop_
_entity_poly.entity_id
_entity_poly.type
_entity_poly.pdbx_seq_one_letter_code
_entity_poly.pdbx_strand_id
1 'polypeptide(L)'
;FDGPPKYGDHKIKISVRYKDDARQEHVISEEANVLLKDLNKKPEPTAMDFIPGLVTLIVLGSAGYIAYKKIKKRRQAQAETESH
;
A
#
# COMPACT_ATOMS: atom_id res chain seq x y z
N PHE A 1 18.73 -6.81 -26.01
CA PHE A 1 17.54 -7.08 -25.18
C PHE A 1 16.58 -5.95 -25.46
N ASP A 2 15.68 -6.14 -26.43
CA ASP A 2 14.72 -5.10 -26.80
C ASP A 2 13.35 -5.47 -26.25
N GLY A 3 12.77 -4.56 -25.46
CA GLY A 3 11.47 -4.72 -24.82
C GLY A 3 11.39 -4.03 -23.45
N PRO A 4 10.17 -3.77 -22.96
CA PRO A 4 9.97 -3.23 -21.62
C PRO A 4 10.45 -4.21 -20.53
N PRO A 5 10.87 -3.71 -19.35
CA PRO A 5 11.28 -4.56 -18.24
C PRO A 5 10.12 -5.46 -17.80
N LYS A 6 10.44 -6.72 -17.52
CA LYS A 6 9.52 -7.69 -16.92
C LYS A 6 9.86 -7.82 -15.44
N TYR A 7 8.85 -7.67 -14.60
CA TYR A 7 8.95 -7.79 -13.14
C TYR A 7 8.18 -9.02 -12.67
N GLY A 8 8.45 -9.48 -11.44
CA GLY A 8 7.83 -10.65 -10.84
C GLY A 8 8.81 -11.81 -10.66
N ASP A 9 8.28 -13.04 -10.65
CA ASP A 9 9.06 -14.25 -10.44
C ASP A 9 9.72 -14.75 -11.73
N HIS A 10 11.03 -14.93 -11.68
CA HIS A 10 11.83 -15.44 -12.79
C HIS A 10 12.57 -16.70 -12.38
N LYS A 11 12.40 -17.75 -13.20
CA LYS A 11 13.25 -18.95 -13.16
C LYS A 11 14.42 -18.73 -14.10
N ILE A 12 15.62 -18.68 -13.55
CA ILE A 12 16.86 -18.49 -14.31
C ILE A 12 17.64 -19.79 -14.24
N LYS A 13 18.07 -20.28 -15.40
CA LYS A 13 18.99 -21.40 -15.52
C LYS A 13 20.29 -20.90 -16.13
N ILE A 14 21.39 -21.08 -15.41
CA ILE A 14 22.72 -20.77 -15.90
C ILE A 14 23.40 -22.10 -16.18
N SER A 15 23.80 -22.32 -17.43
CA SER A 15 24.51 -23.53 -17.84
C SER A 15 25.89 -23.15 -18.36
N VAL A 16 26.92 -23.74 -17.77
CA VAL A 16 28.31 -23.61 -18.21
C VAL A 16 28.69 -24.90 -18.92
N ARG A 17 29.17 -24.75 -20.14
CA ARG A 17 29.67 -25.85 -20.96
C ARG A 17 31.14 -25.60 -21.26
N TYR A 18 31.99 -26.57 -20.93
CA TYR A 18 33.42 -26.48 -21.16
C TYR A 18 33.98 -27.81 -21.63
N LYS A 19 35.16 -27.77 -22.26
CA LYS A 19 35.96 -28.97 -22.54
C LYS A 19 37.16 -28.98 -21.60
N ASP A 20 37.44 -30.12 -21.01
CA ASP A 20 38.64 -30.30 -20.19
C ASP A 20 39.88 -30.57 -21.05
N ASP A 21 41.03 -30.77 -20.40
CA ASP A 21 42.30 -31.08 -21.07
C ASP A 21 42.26 -32.42 -21.83
N ALA A 22 41.38 -33.36 -21.41
CA ALA A 22 41.11 -34.61 -22.11
C ALA A 22 40.11 -34.43 -23.28
N ARG A 23 39.72 -33.19 -23.59
CA ARG A 23 38.72 -32.80 -24.59
C ARG A 23 37.32 -33.36 -24.32
N GLN A 24 37.05 -33.81 -23.10
CA GLN A 24 35.73 -34.25 -22.69
C GLN A 24 34.84 -33.03 -22.43
N GLU A 25 33.60 -33.09 -22.91
CA GLU A 25 32.63 -32.02 -22.74
C GLU A 25 31.87 -32.20 -21.42
N HIS A 26 31.88 -31.14 -20.61
CA HIS A 26 31.20 -31.07 -19.33
C HIS A 26 30.13 -30.00 -19.38
N VAL A 27 28.97 -30.29 -18.78
CA VAL A 27 27.87 -29.33 -18.64
C VAL A 27 27.48 -29.25 -17.17
N ILE A 28 27.65 -28.07 -16.59
CA ILE A 28 27.21 -27.75 -15.23
C ILE A 28 26.03 -26.79 -15.36
N SER A 29 24.95 -27.02 -14.63
CA SER A 29 23.78 -26.16 -14.65
C SER A 29 23.27 -25.85 -13.26
N GLU A 30 22.99 -24.58 -13.01
CA GLU A 30 22.40 -24.11 -11.78
C GLU A 30 21.08 -23.41 -12.07
N GLU A 31 20.09 -23.67 -11.21
CA GLU A 31 18.74 -23.10 -11.32
C GLU A 31 18.47 -22.22 -10.11
N ALA A 32 18.04 -20.99 -10.36
CA ALA A 32 17.71 -20.02 -9.32
C ALA A 32 16.36 -19.37 -9.59
N ASN A 33 15.60 -19.12 -8.52
CA ASN A 33 14.41 -18.29 -8.57
C ASN A 33 14.79 -16.87 -8.12
N VAL A 34 14.47 -15.88 -8.94
CA VAL A 34 14.75 -14.46 -8.65
C VAL A 34 13.45 -13.67 -8.73
N LEU A 35 13.17 -12.90 -7.68
CA LEU A 35 12.06 -11.95 -7.65
C LEU A 35 12.57 -10.56 -8.05
N LEU A 36 12.10 -10.06 -9.20
CA LEU A 36 12.37 -8.70 -9.65
C LEU A 36 11.24 -7.78 -9.23
N LYS A 37 11.48 -6.93 -8.23
CA LYS A 37 10.51 -5.94 -7.74
C LYS A 37 10.53 -4.69 -8.63
N ASP A 38 9.36 -4.19 -8.99
CA ASP A 38 9.23 -2.87 -9.63
C ASP A 38 9.29 -1.78 -8.56
N LEU A 39 10.38 -1.02 -8.55
CA LEU A 39 10.60 0.09 -7.61
C LEU A 39 9.90 1.39 -8.03
N ASN A 40 9.41 1.48 -9.28
CA ASN A 40 8.71 2.67 -9.76
C ASN A 40 7.21 2.63 -9.44
N LYS A 41 6.67 1.45 -9.13
CA LYS A 41 5.27 1.30 -8.73
C LYS A 41 5.11 1.80 -7.30
N LYS A 42 4.17 2.72 -7.10
CA LYS A 42 3.79 3.15 -5.74
C LYS A 42 3.38 1.90 -4.93
N PRO A 43 3.85 1.77 -3.68
CA PRO A 43 3.42 0.68 -2.83
C PRO A 43 1.90 0.72 -2.68
N GLU A 44 1.31 -0.46 -2.49
CA GLU A 44 -0.12 -0.53 -2.18
C GLU A 44 -0.39 0.23 -0.87
N PRO A 45 -1.50 0.99 -0.81
CA PRO A 45 -1.83 1.74 0.39
C PRO A 45 -2.01 0.77 1.56
N THR A 46 -1.31 1.08 2.64
CA THR A 46 -1.39 0.37 3.91
C THR A 46 -2.49 0.97 4.78
N ALA A 47 -2.91 0.24 5.82
CA ALA A 47 -3.88 0.78 6.80
C ALA A 47 -3.43 2.11 7.41
N MET A 48 -2.11 2.35 7.53
CA MET A 48 -1.54 3.58 8.08
C MET A 48 -1.82 4.80 7.19
N ASP A 49 -1.97 4.61 5.88
CA ASP A 49 -2.23 5.69 4.92
C ASP A 49 -3.65 6.29 5.10
N PHE A 50 -4.55 5.57 5.76
CA PHE A 50 -5.91 6.01 6.04
C PHE A 50 -6.08 6.69 7.40
N ILE A 51 -5.08 6.60 8.29
CA ILE A 51 -5.15 7.19 9.65
C ILE A 51 -5.46 8.69 9.62
N PRO A 52 -4.81 9.52 8.79
CA PRO A 52 -5.12 10.96 8.74
C PRO A 52 -6.59 11.24 8.40
N GLY A 53 -7.17 10.46 7.48
CA GLY A 53 -8.58 10.56 7.11
C GLY A 53 -9.52 10.17 8.25
N LEU A 54 -9.24 9.06 8.92
CA LEU A 54 -9.99 8.60 10.10
C LEU A 54 -9.96 9.62 11.24
N VAL A 55 -8.79 10.16 11.56
CA VAL A 55 -8.64 11.19 12.60
C VAL A 55 -9.44 12.43 12.26
N THR A 56 -9.37 12.89 11.01
CA THR A 56 -10.13 14.05 10.53
C THR A 56 -11.64 13.84 10.67
N LEU A 57 -12.13 12.65 10.31
CA LEU A 57 -13.55 12.30 10.40
C LEU A 57 -14.04 12.31 11.85
N ILE A 58 -13.26 11.75 12.78
CA ILE A 58 -13.58 11.73 14.21
C ILE A 58 -13.64 13.14 14.78
N VAL A 59 -12.66 13.99 14.45
CA VAL A 59 -12.62 15.38 14.94
C VAL A 59 -13.83 16.17 14.44
N LEU A 60 -14.13 16.10 13.14
CA LEU A 60 -15.28 16.79 12.55
C LEU A 60 -16.61 16.27 13.10
N GLY A 61 -16.75 14.95 13.24
CA GLY A 61 -17.95 14.34 13.82
C GLY A 61 -18.19 14.80 15.26
N SER A 62 -17.12 14.84 16.06
CA SER A 62 -17.16 15.29 17.46
C SER A 62 -17.55 16.78 17.56
N ALA A 63 -16.90 17.63 16.77
CA ALA A 63 -17.18 19.06 16.75
C ALA A 63 -18.61 19.35 16.28
N GLY A 64 -19.06 18.68 15.22
CA GLY A 64 -20.42 18.78 14.70
C GLY A 64 -21.47 18.34 15.72
N TYR A 65 -21.23 17.23 16.42
CA TYR A 65 -22.13 16.74 17.47
C TYR A 65 -22.25 17.74 18.64
N ILE A 66 -21.12 18.29 19.10
CA ILE A 66 -21.11 19.29 20.18
C ILE A 66 -21.84 20.57 19.74
N ALA A 67 -21.60 21.03 18.51
CA ALA A 67 -22.28 22.20 17.95
C ALA A 67 -23.80 21.98 17.88
N TYR A 68 -24.23 20.83 17.36
CA TYR A 68 -25.64 20.44 17.31
C TYR A 68 -26.29 20.46 18.69
N LYS A 69 -25.65 19.84 19.69
CA LYS A 69 -26.16 19.79 21.07
C LYS A 69 -26.29 21.19 21.68
N LYS A 70 -25.34 22.09 21.43
CA LYS A 70 -25.40 23.49 21.89
C LYS A 70 -26.55 24.26 21.22
N ILE A 71 -26.71 24.12 19.91
CA ILE A 71 -27.79 24.81 19.16
C ILE A 71 -29.16 24.31 19.64
N LYS A 72 -29.32 22.99 19.82
CA LYS A 72 -30.57 22.40 20.32
C LYS A 72 -30.93 22.92 21.71
N LYS A 73 -29.97 22.98 22.64
CA LYS A 73 -30.20 23.54 23.98
C LYS A 73 -30.59 25.02 23.95
N ARG A 74 -29.96 25.83 23.11
CA ARG A 74 -30.32 27.26 22.96
C ARG A 74 -31.75 27.44 22.44
N ARG A 75 -32.18 26.63 21.47
CA ARG A 75 -33.54 26.66 20.94
C ARG A 75 -34.60 26.27 21.98
N GLN A 76 -34.29 25.27 22.82
CA GLN A 76 -35.19 24.87 23.91
C GLN A 76 -35.32 25.96 24.99
N ALA A 77 -34.21 26.58 25.38
CA ALA A 77 -34.23 27.66 26.37
C ALA A 77 -34.97 28.92 25.87
N GLN A 78 -34.88 29.24 24.57
CA GLN A 78 -35.64 30.35 23.98
C GLN A 78 -37.14 30.07 23.95
N ALA A 79 -37.55 28.84 23.64
CA ALA A 79 -38.96 28.45 23.64
C ALA A 79 -39.60 28.46 25.04
N GLU A 80 -38.84 28.22 26.11
CA GLU A 80 -39.33 28.33 27.50
C GLU A 80 -39.41 29.79 28.00
N THR A 81 -38.64 30.71 27.40
CA THR A 81 -38.67 32.14 27.79
C THR A 81 -39.81 32.90 27.11
N GLU A 82 -40.29 32.42 25.96
CA GLU A 82 -41.41 33.03 25.21
C GLU A 82 -42.80 32.58 25.69
N SER A 83 -42.89 31.59 26.58
CA SER A 83 -44.17 31.05 27.10
C SER A 83 -44.57 31.56 28.49
N HIS A 84 -43.81 32.50 29.05
CA HIS A 84 -44.04 33.13 30.37
C HIS A 84 -44.33 34.62 30.23
#